data_AF-A0AAD7M6J6-F1
#
_entry.id   AF-A0AAD7M6J6-F1
#
_cell.length_a   1.000
_cell.length_b   1.000
_cell.length_c   1.000
_cell.angle_alpha   90.00
_cell.angle_beta   90.00
_cell.angle_gamma   90.00
#
_symmetry.space_group_name_H-M   'P 1'
#
loop_
_entity.id
_entity.type
_entity.pdbx_description
1 polymer ?
#
loop_
_entity_poly.entity_id
_entity_poly.type
_entity_poly.pdbx_seq_one_letter_code
_entity_poly.pdbx_strand_id
1 'polypeptide(L)'
;MPHVSIYLAVLASLPIVLGSVNFDTCLAQVRHGDFGLTGGTDNQGRPVSNISLATAITYNLCVVACGSGPEPFLLPYLALVSQLPFGANNKLDNLLSMLLTVGSPTLAAYSLALTVLNEHWIAQRFSALSYPNVRNAVKVLIGLQQSPLHVNVDDPLLASLVVLHANDNYWETLEDLLNYVQTWSISAVASILWVIIAYIFTVIDSFLGVVTYSTLNSNGQAVGSIFLWLLPIVVGWLQISPKCDHERVHQAVERANKIAYVASPSGEPRLASELSTKRAIYLSKGTGDVHRDEHCTAPIYNYARFLPWSLSVENVYYAFREASERSQSYEPVDSGLEWEKGVKGDRNMRVHPRNRTGSLSQVSDYVKIKAAEFEMNLRPRSRWGPGVVSRFLLAALLALSLTWGTTGAAVLVAFFTPTKGIGCRSGSYLIYGVNSTLVWMLLVASSLLAHYSTFTVSFKGRYMHTKTTRLAGVLSIILRRLGKVLASLNSVWLILACLFQFGSVFDRCWCNSSVPYYVEALNAPWIGGVALASGCAILFIGFVNVLINPALPD
;
A
#
# COMPACT_ATOMS: atom_id res chain seq x y z
N MET A 1 -27.22 -2.22 -2.28
CA MET A 1 -27.10 -1.31 -3.44
C MET A 1 -28.42 -0.58 -3.73
N PRO A 2 -28.83 0.38 -2.89
CA PRO A 2 -29.62 1.53 -3.39
C PRO A 2 -28.91 2.88 -3.17
N HIS A 3 -27.87 2.93 -2.35
CA HIS A 3 -27.23 4.20 -1.99
C HIS A 3 -26.27 4.75 -3.05
N VAL A 4 -25.56 3.91 -3.81
CA VAL A 4 -24.53 4.36 -4.78
C VAL A 4 -25.16 5.10 -5.98
N SER A 5 -26.33 4.67 -6.44
CA SER A 5 -27.03 5.31 -7.56
C SER A 5 -27.64 6.68 -7.19
N ILE A 6 -27.96 6.89 -5.91
CA ILE A 6 -28.50 8.17 -5.41
C ILE A 6 -27.40 9.24 -5.38
N TYR A 7 -26.15 8.88 -5.06
CA TYR A 7 -25.03 9.83 -5.04
C TYR A 7 -24.62 10.32 -6.44
N LEU A 8 -24.72 9.47 -7.46
CA LEU A 8 -24.46 9.88 -8.85
C LEU A 8 -25.55 10.80 -9.41
N ALA A 9 -26.80 10.64 -8.98
CA ALA A 9 -27.92 11.48 -9.41
C ALA A 9 -27.85 12.91 -8.81
N VAL A 10 -27.38 13.06 -7.57
CA VAL A 10 -27.21 14.37 -6.91
C VAL A 10 -26.06 15.19 -7.54
N LEU A 11 -25.07 14.53 -8.13
CA LEU A 11 -23.96 15.19 -8.83
C LEU A 11 -24.35 15.77 -10.20
N ALA A 12 -25.40 15.25 -10.83
CA ALA A 12 -25.89 15.73 -12.12
C ALA A 12 -26.76 17.01 -12.04
N SER A 13 -27.13 17.45 -10.83
CA SER A 13 -28.05 18.59 -10.60
C SER A 13 -27.38 19.89 -10.15
N LEU A 14 -26.05 20.00 -10.21
CA LEU A 14 -25.37 21.27 -9.88
C LEU A 14 -25.50 22.26 -11.06
N PRO A 15 -26.05 23.46 -10.84
CA PRO A 15 -26.19 24.46 -11.90
C PRO A 15 -24.81 24.99 -12.32
N ILE A 16 -24.48 24.82 -13.60
CA ILE A 16 -23.28 25.41 -14.21
C ILE A 16 -23.63 26.86 -14.57
N VAL A 17 -23.15 27.81 -13.78
CA VAL A 17 -23.26 29.24 -14.10
C VAL A 17 -22.12 29.61 -15.04
N LEU A 18 -22.44 29.87 -16.30
CA LEU A 18 -21.53 30.33 -17.34
C LEU A 18 -21.46 31.86 -17.31
N GLY A 19 -20.49 32.41 -16.60
CA GLY A 19 -20.14 33.83 -16.67
C GLY A 19 -18.66 34.00 -16.36
N SER A 20 -17.82 34.15 -17.40
CA SER A 20 -16.38 34.33 -17.24
C SER A 20 -16.07 35.73 -16.71
N VAL A 21 -15.34 35.81 -15.62
CA VAL A 21 -14.82 37.06 -15.03
C VAL A 21 -13.32 37.08 -15.28
N ASN A 22 -12.76 38.18 -15.79
CA ASN A 22 -11.32 38.36 -15.88
C ASN A 22 -10.79 38.95 -14.56
N PHE A 23 -10.25 38.12 -13.68
CA PHE A 23 -9.80 38.52 -12.35
C PHE A 23 -8.62 39.49 -12.40
N ASP A 24 -7.73 39.37 -13.39
CA ASP A 24 -6.61 40.29 -13.57
C ASP A 24 -7.11 41.72 -13.85
N THR A 25 -8.11 41.84 -14.72
CA THR A 25 -8.73 43.13 -15.06
C THR A 25 -9.49 43.71 -13.87
N CYS A 26 -10.24 42.87 -13.14
CA CYS A 26 -10.95 43.31 -11.94
C CYS A 26 -9.99 43.80 -10.86
N LEU A 27 -8.98 43.00 -10.52
CA LEU A 27 -8.03 43.34 -9.45
C LEU A 27 -7.22 44.59 -9.81
N ALA A 28 -6.97 44.85 -11.09
CA ALA A 28 -6.39 46.10 -11.57
C ALA A 28 -7.33 47.31 -11.30
N GLN A 29 -8.63 47.19 -11.57
CA GLN A 29 -9.62 48.24 -11.29
C GLN A 29 -9.76 48.53 -9.79
N VAL A 30 -9.77 47.49 -8.95
CA VAL A 30 -9.77 47.65 -7.49
C VAL A 30 -8.54 48.43 -7.01
N ARG A 31 -7.36 48.16 -7.59
CA ARG A 31 -6.12 48.89 -7.27
C ARG A 31 -6.15 50.35 -7.70
N HIS A 32 -6.78 50.66 -8.83
CA HIS A 32 -6.94 52.04 -9.29
C HIS A 32 -7.93 52.84 -8.43
N GLY A 33 -8.65 52.17 -7.51
CA GLY A 33 -9.58 52.81 -6.59
C GLY A 33 -10.97 52.99 -7.17
N ASP A 34 -11.28 52.32 -8.29
CA ASP A 34 -12.57 52.43 -9.00
C ASP A 34 -13.78 52.03 -8.11
N PHE A 35 -13.51 51.27 -7.04
CA PHE A 35 -14.51 50.78 -6.07
C PHE A 35 -14.34 51.38 -4.66
N GLY A 36 -13.51 52.42 -4.51
CA GLY A 36 -13.23 53.08 -3.23
C GLY A 36 -12.11 52.44 -2.40
N LEU A 37 -11.81 53.06 -1.25
CA LEU A 37 -10.71 52.66 -0.36
C LEU A 37 -11.12 51.60 0.68
N THR A 38 -12.43 51.39 0.88
CA THR A 38 -12.97 50.52 1.91
C THR A 38 -12.88 49.06 1.50
N GLY A 39 -12.16 48.25 2.28
CA GLY A 39 -12.05 46.80 2.06
C GLY A 39 -10.69 46.32 1.56
N GLY A 40 -9.71 47.20 1.37
CA GLY A 40 -8.31 46.80 1.20
C GLY A 40 -7.66 46.37 2.51
N THR A 41 -6.93 45.25 2.51
CA THR A 41 -6.24 44.72 3.69
C THR A 41 -4.80 44.29 3.40
N ASP A 42 -4.01 44.11 4.46
CA ASP A 42 -2.72 43.40 4.40
C ASP A 42 -2.92 41.87 4.37
N ASN A 43 -1.81 41.11 4.30
CA ASN A 43 -1.79 39.65 4.25
C ASN A 43 -2.31 38.98 5.54
N GLN A 44 -2.52 39.75 6.60
CA GLN A 44 -3.03 39.32 7.90
C GLN A 44 -4.49 39.73 8.08
N GLY A 45 -5.12 40.36 7.08
CA GLY A 45 -6.50 40.83 7.12
C GLY A 45 -6.69 42.15 7.86
N ARG A 46 -5.61 42.91 8.13
CA ARG A 46 -5.72 44.23 8.75
C ARG A 46 -5.99 45.29 7.68
N PRO A 47 -6.88 46.26 7.93
CA PRO A 47 -7.19 47.30 6.96
C PRO A 47 -5.95 48.15 6.67
N VAL A 48 -5.75 48.49 5.40
CA VAL A 48 -4.70 49.43 4.97
C VAL A 48 -5.29 50.81 4.69
N SER A 49 -4.51 51.86 4.92
CA SER A 49 -4.93 53.26 4.69
C SER A 49 -4.97 53.65 3.22
N ASN A 50 -4.27 52.92 2.35
CA ASN A 50 -4.26 53.15 0.91
C ASN A 50 -4.43 51.80 0.17
N ILE A 51 -5.38 51.75 -0.77
CA ILE A 51 -5.69 50.54 -1.56
C ILE A 51 -4.50 50.11 -2.43
N SER A 52 -3.60 51.04 -2.80
CA SER A 52 -2.38 50.73 -3.55
C SER A 52 -1.36 49.93 -2.74
N LEU A 53 -1.48 49.94 -1.41
CA LEU A 53 -0.65 49.16 -0.48
C LEU A 53 -1.35 47.87 -0.04
N ALA A 54 -2.59 47.63 -0.49
CA ALA A 54 -3.34 46.43 -0.14
C ALA A 54 -2.71 45.21 -0.81
N THR A 55 -2.43 44.19 0.00
CA THR A 55 -1.93 42.90 -0.48
C THR A 55 -3.03 41.82 -0.49
N ALA A 56 -4.20 42.15 0.05
CA ALA A 56 -5.43 41.37 0.00
C ALA A 56 -6.66 42.29 -0.03
N ILE A 57 -7.82 41.75 -0.39
CA ILE A 57 -9.11 42.47 -0.33
C ILE A 57 -10.16 41.65 0.44
N THR A 58 -11.08 42.35 1.10
CA THR A 58 -12.22 41.71 1.76
C THR A 58 -13.11 41.00 0.73
N TYR A 59 -13.75 39.91 1.16
CA TYR A 59 -14.69 39.16 0.33
C TYR A 59 -15.77 40.07 -0.28
N ASN A 60 -16.30 41.00 0.51
CA ASN A 60 -17.38 41.90 0.07
C ASN A 60 -16.92 42.84 -1.06
N LEU A 61 -15.73 43.43 -0.93
CA LEU A 61 -15.13 44.26 -1.97
C LEU A 61 -14.87 43.46 -3.26
N CYS A 62 -14.36 42.24 -3.13
CA CYS A 62 -14.14 41.38 -4.28
C CYS A 62 -15.45 41.02 -5.00
N VAL A 63 -16.52 40.68 -4.29
CA VAL A 63 -17.80 40.32 -4.93
C VAL A 63 -18.38 41.51 -5.68
N VAL A 64 -18.26 42.72 -5.12
CA VAL A 64 -18.71 43.96 -5.75
C VAL A 64 -17.89 44.28 -7.01
N ALA A 65 -16.58 44.07 -6.97
CA ALA A 65 -15.70 44.44 -8.07
C ALA A 65 -15.61 43.38 -9.17
N CYS A 66 -15.50 42.10 -8.80
CA CYS A 66 -15.19 41.01 -9.73
C CYS A 66 -16.42 40.14 -10.03
N GLY A 67 -17.50 40.22 -9.27
CA GLY A 67 -18.61 39.28 -9.40
C GLY A 67 -18.25 37.86 -8.94
N SER A 68 -19.07 36.88 -9.31
CA SER A 68 -19.02 35.49 -8.79
C SER A 68 -18.62 34.44 -9.83
N GLY A 69 -18.15 34.88 -11.00
CA GLY A 69 -17.94 34.05 -12.18
C GLY A 69 -16.56 33.40 -12.31
N PRO A 70 -16.43 32.25 -13.02
CA PRO A 70 -15.21 31.41 -12.97
C PRO A 70 -14.28 31.52 -14.24
N GLU A 71 -12.95 31.24 -14.16
CA GLU A 71 -11.92 31.28 -15.27
C GLU A 71 -11.22 29.93 -15.62
N PRO A 72 -11.15 29.47 -16.90
CA PRO A 72 -10.73 28.09 -17.25
C PRO A 72 -9.22 27.76 -17.15
N PHE A 73 -8.88 26.51 -16.77
CA PHE A 73 -7.51 25.93 -16.80
C PHE A 73 -7.51 24.38 -17.06
N LEU A 74 -6.36 23.76 -17.41
CA LEU A 74 -6.22 22.32 -17.79
C LEU A 74 -5.20 21.54 -16.93
N LEU A 75 -5.36 20.21 -16.72
CA LEU A 75 -4.36 19.34 -16.02
C LEU A 75 -4.11 17.97 -16.71
N PRO A 76 -2.85 17.46 -16.68
CA PRO A 76 -2.44 16.14 -17.19
C PRO A 76 -2.35 14.96 -16.17
N TYR A 77 -2.62 15.14 -14.87
CA TYR A 77 -2.23 14.17 -13.83
C TYR A 77 -3.14 12.94 -13.65
N LEU A 78 -4.38 12.94 -14.18
CA LEU A 78 -5.30 11.79 -14.07
C LEU A 78 -4.83 10.56 -14.87
N ALA A 79 -3.91 10.73 -15.82
CA ALA A 79 -3.41 9.64 -16.65
C ALA A 79 -2.70 8.54 -15.82
N LEU A 80 -2.01 8.90 -14.72
CA LEU A 80 -1.29 7.93 -13.90
C LEU A 80 -2.20 7.01 -13.08
N VAL A 81 -3.45 7.41 -12.80
CA VAL A 81 -4.41 6.55 -12.08
C VAL A 81 -4.70 5.29 -12.88
N SER A 82 -4.63 5.36 -14.22
CA SER A 82 -4.80 4.19 -15.10
C SER A 82 -3.67 3.16 -15.00
N GLN A 83 -2.52 3.52 -14.41
CA GLN A 83 -1.32 2.68 -14.32
C GLN A 83 -1.21 1.94 -12.97
N LEU A 84 -2.19 2.08 -12.08
CA LEU A 84 -2.21 1.33 -10.82
C LEU A 84 -2.48 -0.16 -11.11
N PRO A 85 -1.81 -1.10 -10.41
CA PRO A 85 -2.00 -2.52 -10.63
C PRO A 85 -3.38 -2.97 -10.13
N PHE A 86 -4.19 -3.48 -11.06
CA PHE A 86 -5.49 -4.07 -10.80
C PHE A 86 -5.43 -5.56 -11.16
N GLY A 87 -5.79 -6.43 -10.21
CA GLY A 87 -5.74 -7.89 -10.38
C GLY A 87 -6.81 -8.64 -9.59
N ALA A 88 -7.81 -7.94 -9.07
CA ALA A 88 -8.82 -8.54 -8.22
C ALA A 88 -9.77 -9.46 -9.01
N ASN A 89 -10.35 -10.43 -8.29
CA ASN A 89 -11.24 -11.46 -8.83
C ASN A 89 -12.40 -10.89 -9.66
N ASN A 90 -12.88 -9.69 -9.31
CA ASN A 90 -14.04 -9.06 -9.92
C ASN A 90 -13.79 -7.58 -10.27
N LYS A 91 -14.48 -7.08 -11.31
CA LYS A 91 -14.39 -5.67 -11.75
C LYS A 91 -14.71 -4.66 -10.62
N LEU A 92 -15.62 -5.02 -9.71
CA LEU A 92 -15.96 -4.17 -8.56
C LEU A 92 -14.83 -4.08 -7.53
N ASP A 93 -14.09 -5.16 -7.32
CA ASP A 93 -12.95 -5.16 -6.40
C ASP A 93 -11.79 -4.34 -6.99
N ASN A 94 -11.64 -4.34 -8.32
CA ASN A 94 -10.72 -3.44 -9.02
C ASN A 94 -11.12 -1.96 -8.83
N LEU A 95 -12.40 -1.61 -9.03
CA LEU A 95 -12.88 -0.24 -8.77
C LEU A 95 -12.67 0.17 -7.32
N LEU A 96 -12.98 -0.71 -6.36
CA LEU A 96 -12.78 -0.42 -4.95
C LEU A 96 -11.30 -0.25 -4.61
N SER A 97 -10.41 -1.06 -5.20
CA SER A 97 -8.96 -0.92 -5.01
C SER A 97 -8.43 0.41 -5.56
N MET A 98 -8.98 0.90 -6.69
CA MET A 98 -8.69 2.23 -7.22
C MET A 98 -9.15 3.32 -6.25
N LEU A 99 -10.41 3.26 -5.78
CA LEU A 99 -10.97 4.23 -4.85
C LEU A 99 -10.23 4.25 -3.51
N LEU A 100 -9.77 3.09 -3.02
CA LEU A 100 -8.93 3.00 -1.82
C LEU A 100 -7.57 3.64 -2.03
N THR A 101 -6.93 3.41 -3.19
CA THR A 101 -5.62 3.96 -3.50
C THR A 101 -5.67 5.47 -3.67
N VAL A 102 -6.61 5.98 -4.46
CA VAL A 102 -6.80 7.43 -4.68
C VAL A 102 -7.35 8.11 -3.43
N GLY A 103 -8.23 7.46 -2.70
CA GLY A 103 -8.85 8.00 -1.48
C GLY A 103 -7.95 7.96 -0.25
N SER A 104 -6.90 7.14 -0.24
CA SER A 104 -5.91 7.07 0.83
C SER A 104 -4.51 6.75 0.27
N PRO A 105 -3.78 7.78 -0.19
CA PRO A 105 -2.36 7.64 -0.52
C PRO A 105 -1.54 7.08 0.65
N THR A 106 -1.95 7.35 1.90
CA THR A 106 -1.31 6.78 3.10
C THR A 106 -1.43 5.26 3.13
N LEU A 107 -2.62 4.72 2.84
CA LEU A 107 -2.82 3.27 2.79
C LEU A 107 -2.02 2.62 1.65
N ALA A 108 -1.96 3.28 0.49
CA ALA A 108 -1.19 2.82 -0.67
C ALA A 108 0.31 2.75 -0.36
N ALA A 109 0.87 3.85 0.15
CA ALA A 109 2.26 3.93 0.57
C ALA A 109 2.59 2.92 1.66
N TYR A 110 1.70 2.77 2.66
CA TYR A 110 1.87 1.80 3.73
C TYR A 110 1.90 0.37 3.19
N SER A 111 0.96 0.00 2.31
CA SER A 111 0.86 -1.35 1.76
C SER A 111 2.06 -1.70 0.87
N LEU A 112 2.56 -0.73 0.10
CA LEU A 112 3.78 -0.85 -0.70
C LEU A 112 5.02 -1.00 0.20
N ALA A 113 5.23 -0.11 1.15
CA ALA A 113 6.38 -0.17 2.06
C ALA A 113 6.41 -1.47 2.87
N LEU A 114 5.24 -1.90 3.36
CA LEU A 114 5.11 -3.18 4.05
C LEU A 114 5.38 -4.37 3.13
N THR A 115 5.11 -4.25 1.82
CA THR A 115 5.46 -5.31 0.87
C THR A 115 6.97 -5.51 0.79
N VAL A 116 7.71 -4.42 0.57
CA VAL A 116 9.19 -4.45 0.51
C VAL A 116 9.80 -4.93 1.82
N LEU A 117 9.30 -4.43 2.96
CA LEU A 117 9.82 -4.83 4.28
C LEU A 117 9.56 -6.31 4.58
N ASN A 118 8.45 -6.86 4.09
CA ASN A 118 8.13 -8.27 4.26
C ASN A 118 9.08 -9.16 3.44
N GLU A 119 9.38 -8.78 2.20
CA GLU A 119 10.36 -9.48 1.36
C GLU A 119 11.75 -9.49 2.00
N HIS A 120 12.20 -8.33 2.49
CA HIS A 120 13.49 -8.23 3.18
C HIS A 120 13.52 -9.08 4.46
N TRP A 121 12.45 -9.01 5.25
CA TRP A 121 12.35 -9.76 6.50
C TRP A 121 12.38 -11.27 6.27
N ILE A 122 11.64 -11.81 5.30
CA ILE A 122 11.64 -13.27 5.05
C ILE A 122 13.01 -13.76 4.56
N ALA A 123 13.68 -13.01 3.68
CA ALA A 123 15.01 -13.36 3.20
C ALA A 123 16.03 -13.41 4.35
N GLN A 124 16.04 -12.38 5.21
CA GLN A 124 16.87 -12.35 6.41
C GLN A 124 16.49 -13.46 7.41
N ARG A 125 15.19 -13.76 7.54
CA ARG A 125 14.70 -14.77 8.47
C ARG A 125 15.21 -16.17 8.10
N PHE A 126 15.27 -16.50 6.82
CA PHE A 126 15.72 -17.80 6.31
C PHE A 126 17.23 -17.86 6.03
N SER A 127 17.98 -16.76 6.13
CA SER A 127 19.37 -16.68 5.68
C SER A 127 20.34 -17.64 6.39
N ALA A 128 20.02 -18.02 7.63
CA ALA A 128 20.84 -18.93 8.43
C ALA A 128 20.53 -20.42 8.18
N LEU A 129 19.49 -20.74 7.39
CA LEU A 129 19.06 -22.11 7.17
C LEU A 129 19.85 -22.76 6.03
N SER A 130 20.36 -23.96 6.26
CA SER A 130 21.07 -24.75 5.26
C SER A 130 20.34 -26.08 5.01
N TYR A 131 19.23 -26.02 4.29
CA TYR A 131 18.45 -27.21 3.92
C TYR A 131 17.99 -27.12 2.45
N PRO A 132 17.80 -28.24 1.73
CA PRO A 132 17.28 -28.22 0.36
C PRO A 132 15.97 -27.41 0.24
N ASN A 133 15.77 -26.75 -0.90
CA ASN A 133 14.61 -25.91 -1.24
C ASN A 133 14.38 -24.65 -0.40
N VAL A 134 15.22 -24.31 0.58
CA VAL A 134 15.06 -23.08 1.39
C VAL A 134 14.92 -21.84 0.50
N ARG A 135 15.77 -21.71 -0.52
CA ARG A 135 15.72 -20.60 -1.50
C ARG A 135 14.41 -20.56 -2.28
N ASN A 136 13.95 -21.70 -2.79
CA ASN A 136 12.71 -21.81 -3.56
C ASN A 136 11.50 -21.50 -2.66
N ALA A 137 11.50 -21.99 -1.42
CA ALA A 137 10.46 -21.70 -0.44
C ALA A 137 10.35 -20.20 -0.15
N VAL A 138 11.48 -19.49 0.05
CA VAL A 138 11.48 -18.03 0.24
C VAL A 138 10.86 -17.32 -0.96
N LYS A 139 11.29 -17.65 -2.19
CA LYS A 139 10.71 -17.07 -3.41
C LYS A 139 9.21 -17.33 -3.56
N VAL A 140 8.77 -18.56 -3.30
CA VAL A 140 7.35 -18.94 -3.32
C VAL A 140 6.56 -18.12 -2.29
N LEU A 141 7.04 -18.01 -1.06
CA LEU A 141 6.36 -17.26 0.00
C LEU A 141 6.29 -15.76 -0.28
N ILE A 142 7.34 -15.18 -0.88
CA ILE A 142 7.34 -13.81 -1.42
C ILE A 142 6.28 -13.67 -2.53
N GLY A 143 6.29 -14.57 -3.51
CA GLY A 143 5.32 -14.57 -4.62
C GLY A 143 3.87 -14.70 -4.15
N LEU A 144 3.62 -15.41 -3.04
CA LEU A 144 2.29 -15.62 -2.47
C LEU A 144 1.87 -14.53 -1.48
N GLN A 145 2.68 -13.48 -1.25
CA GLN A 145 2.37 -12.43 -0.27
C GLN A 145 1.06 -11.68 -0.56
N GLN A 146 0.69 -11.54 -1.84
CA GLN A 146 -0.55 -10.86 -2.23
C GLN A 146 -1.75 -11.81 -2.30
N SER A 147 -1.58 -13.07 -1.96
CA SER A 147 -2.62 -14.10 -2.00
C SER A 147 -3.11 -14.46 -0.58
N PRO A 148 -4.34 -15.00 -0.42
CA PRO A 148 -4.84 -15.50 0.86
C PRO A 148 -4.17 -16.85 1.21
N LEU A 149 -2.86 -16.80 1.47
CA LEU A 149 -2.02 -17.95 1.79
C LEU A 149 -2.43 -18.57 3.13
N HIS A 150 -2.64 -19.89 3.12
CA HIS A 150 -2.76 -20.69 4.33
C HIS A 150 -1.82 -21.89 4.29
N VAL A 151 -1.32 -22.24 5.46
CA VAL A 151 -0.44 -23.39 5.69
C VAL A 151 -1.10 -24.34 6.68
N ASN A 152 -1.31 -25.59 6.27
CA ASN A 152 -1.82 -26.64 7.15
C ASN A 152 -0.67 -27.29 7.95
N VAL A 153 -0.74 -27.16 9.27
CA VAL A 153 0.27 -27.66 10.22
C VAL A 153 -0.17 -28.92 10.97
N ASP A 154 -1.47 -29.22 10.97
CA ASP A 154 -2.07 -30.26 11.84
C ASP A 154 -1.93 -31.68 11.25
N ASP A 155 -1.54 -31.78 9.98
CA ASP A 155 -1.32 -33.03 9.25
C ASP A 155 0.17 -33.13 8.84
N PRO A 156 0.71 -34.35 8.60
CA PRO A 156 2.09 -34.58 8.13
C PRO A 156 2.39 -33.99 6.74
N LEU A 157 1.48 -33.21 6.18
CA LEU A 157 1.55 -32.58 4.87
C LEU A 157 2.70 -31.58 4.81
N LEU A 158 2.78 -30.62 5.75
CA LEU A 158 3.87 -29.63 5.74
C LEU A 158 5.23 -30.29 6.00
N ALA A 159 5.28 -31.21 6.96
CA ALA A 159 6.48 -31.99 7.25
C ALA A 159 6.97 -32.74 6.01
N SER A 160 6.08 -33.43 5.31
CA SER A 160 6.40 -34.15 4.08
C SER A 160 6.86 -33.22 2.96
N LEU A 161 6.21 -32.05 2.81
CA LEU A 161 6.54 -31.07 1.79
C LEU A 161 7.95 -30.49 1.96
N VAL A 162 8.38 -30.31 3.21
CA VAL A 162 9.71 -29.78 3.54
C VAL A 162 10.77 -30.88 3.49
N VAL A 163 10.52 -32.03 4.11
CA VAL A 163 11.53 -33.06 4.35
C VAL A 163 11.77 -33.94 3.12
N LEU A 164 10.71 -34.48 2.50
CA LEU A 164 10.85 -35.50 1.46
C LEU A 164 11.51 -34.94 0.20
N HIS A 165 12.53 -35.65 -0.30
CA HIS A 165 13.19 -35.28 -1.56
C HIS A 165 12.28 -35.38 -2.79
N ALA A 166 11.24 -36.22 -2.75
CA ALA A 166 10.22 -36.29 -3.80
C ALA A 166 9.48 -34.96 -4.04
N ASN A 167 9.53 -34.04 -3.06
CA ASN A 167 8.93 -32.71 -3.16
C ASN A 167 9.90 -31.63 -3.65
N ASP A 168 11.13 -31.95 -4.05
CA ASP A 168 12.08 -30.96 -4.60
C ASP A 168 11.51 -30.32 -5.87
N ASN A 169 10.95 -31.14 -6.77
CA ASN A 169 10.27 -30.67 -7.99
C ASN A 169 9.00 -29.83 -7.68
N TYR A 170 8.32 -30.07 -6.55
CA TYR A 170 7.18 -29.24 -6.15
C TYR A 170 7.61 -27.77 -5.93
N TRP A 171 8.72 -27.55 -5.20
CA TRP A 171 9.20 -26.21 -4.88
C TRP A 171 9.73 -25.48 -6.10
N GLU A 172 10.47 -26.19 -6.97
CA GLU A 172 10.96 -25.67 -8.25
C GLU A 172 9.79 -25.30 -9.19
N THR A 173 8.84 -26.23 -9.39
CA THR A 173 7.67 -25.99 -10.24
C THR A 173 6.84 -24.80 -9.74
N LEU A 174 6.58 -24.71 -8.44
CA LEU A 174 5.79 -23.61 -7.89
C LEU A 174 6.52 -22.27 -8.01
N GLU A 175 7.84 -22.25 -7.83
CA GLU A 175 8.65 -21.06 -8.07
C GLU A 175 8.52 -20.61 -9.53
N ASP A 176 8.75 -21.51 -10.49
CA ASP A 176 8.70 -21.22 -11.91
C ASP A 176 7.33 -20.69 -12.34
N LEU A 177 6.25 -21.28 -11.84
CA LEU A 177 4.88 -20.85 -12.16
C LEU A 177 4.56 -19.47 -11.58
N LEU A 178 5.16 -19.09 -10.45
CA LEU A 178 5.02 -17.77 -9.83
C LEU A 178 6.02 -16.75 -10.39
N ASN A 179 7.10 -17.18 -11.04
CA ASN A 179 8.15 -16.35 -11.60
C ASN A 179 7.78 -15.72 -12.95
N TYR A 180 6.64 -15.04 -12.98
CA TYR A 180 6.24 -14.23 -14.13
C TYR A 180 6.45 -12.74 -13.85
N VAL A 181 7.26 -12.07 -14.67
CA VAL A 181 7.43 -10.63 -14.55
C VAL A 181 6.29 -9.94 -15.28
N GLN A 182 5.61 -9.01 -14.60
CA GLN A 182 4.72 -8.08 -15.29
C GLN A 182 5.62 -7.08 -16.01
N THR A 183 5.87 -7.31 -17.30
CA THR A 183 6.71 -6.40 -18.10
C THR A 183 6.11 -5.00 -18.11
N TRP A 184 6.97 -3.99 -17.94
CA TRP A 184 6.56 -2.59 -18.01
C TRP A 184 5.92 -2.33 -19.37
N SER A 185 4.67 -1.86 -19.39
CA SER A 185 4.05 -1.48 -20.65
C SER A 185 4.69 -0.19 -21.15
N ILE A 186 4.85 -0.04 -22.47
CA ILE A 186 5.33 1.21 -23.09
C ILE A 186 4.43 2.38 -22.66
N SER A 187 3.12 2.13 -22.51
CA SER A 187 2.15 3.10 -22.00
C SER A 187 2.44 3.54 -20.56
N ALA A 188 2.86 2.61 -19.69
CA ALA A 188 3.21 2.93 -18.30
C ALA A 188 4.45 3.81 -18.25
N VAL A 189 5.50 3.45 -19.01
CA VAL A 189 6.74 4.25 -19.13
C VAL A 189 6.43 5.65 -19.66
N ALA A 190 5.68 5.75 -20.76
CA ALA A 190 5.33 7.03 -21.37
C ALA A 190 4.51 7.91 -20.41
N SER A 191 3.56 7.32 -19.67
CA SER A 191 2.75 8.05 -18.68
C SER A 191 3.58 8.57 -17.52
N ILE A 192 4.54 7.78 -17.02
CA ILE A 192 5.49 8.18 -15.97
C ILE A 192 6.36 9.34 -16.46
N LEU A 193 6.97 9.20 -17.65
CA LEU A 193 7.79 10.25 -18.24
C LEU A 193 7.01 11.54 -18.45
N TRP A 194 5.77 11.44 -18.94
CA TRP A 194 4.91 12.60 -19.15
C TRP A 194 4.63 13.36 -17.86
N VAL A 195 4.35 12.67 -16.75
CA VAL A 195 4.12 13.33 -15.46
C VAL A 195 5.39 13.94 -14.89
N ILE A 196 6.56 13.30 -15.06
CA ILE A 196 7.85 13.89 -14.66
C ILE A 196 8.09 15.18 -15.45
N ILE A 197 7.93 15.15 -16.78
CA ILE A 197 8.11 16.31 -17.65
C ILE A 197 7.11 17.42 -17.29
N ALA A 198 5.83 17.08 -17.10
CA ALA A 198 4.80 18.05 -16.73
C ALA A 198 5.09 18.71 -15.37
N TYR A 199 5.58 17.94 -14.39
CA TYR A 199 5.95 18.48 -13.08
C TYR A 199 7.19 19.38 -13.20
N ILE A 200 8.23 18.97 -13.94
CA ILE A 200 9.41 19.81 -14.21
C ILE A 200 9.00 21.12 -14.88
N PHE A 201 8.14 21.07 -15.90
CA PHE A 201 7.62 22.28 -16.53
C PHE A 201 6.79 23.14 -15.57
N THR A 202 5.99 22.55 -14.68
CA THR A 202 5.27 23.29 -13.64
C THR A 202 6.24 24.02 -12.69
N VAL A 203 7.36 23.38 -12.34
CA VAL A 203 8.41 23.97 -11.50
C VAL A 203 9.15 25.09 -12.25
N ILE A 204 9.56 24.85 -13.50
CA ILE A 204 10.26 25.83 -14.34
C ILE A 204 9.38 27.04 -14.62
N ASP A 205 8.13 26.84 -15.02
CA ASP A 205 7.15 27.90 -15.27
C ASP A 205 6.90 28.75 -14.02
N SER A 206 6.86 28.12 -12.83
CA SER A 206 6.80 28.85 -11.56
C SER A 206 8.01 29.79 -11.38
N PHE A 207 9.23 29.31 -11.62
CA PHE A 207 10.43 30.12 -11.45
C PHE A 207 10.64 31.16 -12.56
N LEU A 208 10.30 30.85 -13.81
CA LEU A 208 10.38 31.81 -14.93
C LEU A 208 9.26 32.86 -14.86
N GLY A 209 8.06 32.48 -14.44
CA GLY A 209 6.95 33.38 -14.18
C GLY A 209 7.27 34.38 -13.07
N VAL A 210 7.87 33.93 -11.97
CA VAL A 210 8.36 34.79 -10.87
C VAL A 210 9.36 35.85 -11.35
N VAL A 211 10.18 35.54 -12.36
CA VAL A 211 11.22 36.46 -12.87
C VAL A 211 10.66 37.43 -13.92
N THR A 212 9.54 37.10 -14.60
CA THR A 212 9.14 37.80 -15.83
C THR A 212 7.73 38.41 -15.79
N TYR A 213 6.80 37.91 -14.97
CA TYR A 213 5.41 38.38 -14.93
C TYR A 213 4.81 38.35 -13.51
N SER A 214 4.09 39.42 -13.13
CA SER A 214 3.43 39.59 -11.82
C SER A 214 2.20 38.69 -11.57
N THR A 215 1.94 37.70 -12.42
CA THR A 215 0.76 36.81 -12.36
C THR A 215 1.17 35.43 -11.87
N LEU A 216 1.25 35.28 -10.54
CA LEU A 216 1.54 33.99 -9.89
C LEU A 216 0.32 33.05 -9.97
N ASN A 217 0.36 32.05 -10.85
CA ASN A 217 -0.62 30.97 -10.86
C ASN A 217 -0.28 29.89 -9.82
N SER A 218 -0.52 30.20 -8.54
CA SER A 218 -0.31 29.28 -7.41
C SER A 218 -1.15 27.99 -7.46
N ASN A 219 -2.10 27.90 -8.41
CA ASN A 219 -3.12 26.86 -8.47
C ASN A 219 -2.59 25.57 -9.08
N GLY A 220 -1.90 25.65 -10.23
CA GLY A 220 -1.28 24.49 -10.87
C GLY A 220 -0.16 23.89 -10.01
N GLN A 221 0.54 24.77 -9.29
CA GLN A 221 1.67 24.46 -8.42
C GLN A 221 1.29 23.56 -7.23
N ALA A 222 0.24 23.91 -6.48
CA ALA A 222 -0.20 23.09 -5.35
C ALA A 222 -0.81 21.73 -5.79
N VAL A 223 -1.44 21.68 -6.95
CA VAL A 223 -1.99 20.42 -7.50
C VAL A 223 -0.88 19.49 -7.99
N GLY A 224 0.20 19.99 -8.59
CA GLY A 224 1.36 19.16 -8.89
C GLY A 224 1.91 18.46 -7.65
N SER A 225 2.05 19.21 -6.55
CA SER A 225 2.53 18.68 -5.27
C SER A 225 1.59 17.65 -4.65
N ILE A 226 0.27 17.85 -4.68
CA ILE A 226 -0.68 16.88 -4.08
C ILE A 226 -0.73 15.54 -4.84
N PHE A 227 -0.43 15.50 -6.14
CA PHE A 227 -0.40 14.27 -6.91
C PHE A 227 0.98 13.60 -6.96
N LEU A 228 2.03 14.25 -6.46
CA LEU A 228 3.40 13.74 -6.58
C LEU A 228 3.61 12.37 -5.89
N TRP A 229 2.82 12.04 -4.87
CA TRP A 229 2.87 10.72 -4.21
C TRP A 229 2.56 9.57 -5.16
N LEU A 230 1.78 9.81 -6.21
CA LEU A 230 1.36 8.78 -7.15
C LEU A 230 2.56 8.19 -7.90
N LEU A 231 3.59 9.00 -8.15
CA LEU A 231 4.80 8.58 -8.84
C LEU A 231 5.57 7.49 -8.07
N PRO A 232 5.98 7.69 -6.79
CA PRO A 232 6.57 6.62 -5.98
C PRO A 232 5.72 5.36 -5.86
N ILE A 233 4.40 5.49 -5.77
CA ILE A 233 3.48 4.35 -5.65
C ILE A 233 3.46 3.53 -6.94
N VAL A 234 3.26 4.17 -8.09
CA VAL A 234 3.22 3.50 -9.39
C VAL A 234 4.58 2.87 -9.70
N VAL A 235 5.68 3.62 -9.54
CA VAL A 235 7.04 3.11 -9.77
C VAL A 235 7.34 1.92 -8.86
N GLY A 236 7.07 2.03 -7.56
CA GLY A 236 7.36 0.95 -6.62
C GLY A 236 6.54 -0.32 -6.89
N TRP A 237 5.26 -0.19 -7.24
CA TRP A 237 4.47 -1.37 -7.62
C TRP A 237 4.90 -2.00 -8.94
N LEU A 238 5.30 -1.20 -9.94
CA LEU A 238 5.86 -1.76 -11.18
C LEU A 238 7.19 -2.48 -10.95
N GLN A 239 8.03 -1.95 -10.06
CA GLN A 239 9.31 -2.58 -9.69
C GLN A 239 9.12 -3.90 -8.96
N ILE A 240 8.22 -3.95 -7.97
CA ILE A 240 7.93 -5.19 -7.21
C ILE A 240 7.19 -6.21 -8.09
N SER A 241 6.35 -5.73 -9.03
CA SER A 241 5.49 -6.59 -9.85
C SER A 241 4.69 -7.59 -9.00
N PRO A 242 3.87 -7.11 -8.04
CA PRO A 242 3.14 -7.97 -7.10
C PRO A 242 2.27 -8.99 -7.84
N LYS A 243 2.32 -10.26 -7.41
CA LYS A 243 1.54 -11.37 -7.98
C LYS A 243 0.09 -11.26 -7.53
N CYS A 244 -0.65 -10.35 -8.17
CA CYS A 244 -2.01 -10.01 -7.80
C CYS A 244 -3.08 -10.64 -8.70
N ASP A 245 -2.71 -11.33 -9.79
CA ASP A 245 -3.64 -12.06 -10.65
C ASP A 245 -4.14 -13.32 -9.93
N HIS A 246 -5.38 -13.26 -9.44
CA HIS A 246 -5.96 -14.33 -8.64
C HIS A 246 -6.02 -15.67 -9.38
N GLU A 247 -6.47 -15.67 -10.62
CA GLU A 247 -6.65 -16.89 -11.40
C GLU A 247 -5.29 -17.53 -11.67
N ARG A 248 -4.32 -16.73 -12.10
CA ARG A 248 -2.97 -17.23 -12.39
C ARG A 248 -2.29 -17.79 -11.15
N VAL A 249 -2.37 -17.08 -10.02
CA VAL A 249 -1.75 -17.53 -8.76
C VAL A 249 -2.47 -18.77 -8.21
N HIS A 250 -3.80 -18.83 -8.30
CA HIS A 250 -4.57 -20.01 -7.89
C HIS A 250 -4.22 -21.23 -8.74
N GLN A 251 -4.17 -21.08 -10.07
CA GLN A 251 -3.78 -22.15 -10.98
C GLN A 251 -2.34 -22.62 -10.75
N ALA A 252 -1.41 -21.71 -10.44
CA ALA A 252 -0.04 -22.06 -10.09
C ALA A 252 0.03 -22.96 -8.85
N VAL A 253 -0.64 -22.54 -7.76
CA VAL A 253 -0.69 -23.31 -6.51
C VAL A 253 -1.41 -24.65 -6.71
N GLU A 254 -2.51 -24.67 -7.45
CA GLU A 254 -3.25 -25.91 -7.73
C GLU A 254 -2.43 -26.90 -8.55
N ARG A 255 -1.71 -26.41 -9.57
CA ARG A 255 -0.85 -27.25 -10.43
C ARG A 255 0.32 -27.84 -9.64
N ALA A 256 0.99 -27.06 -8.80
CA ALA A 256 2.04 -27.57 -7.92
C ALA A 256 1.47 -28.61 -6.94
N ASN A 257 0.30 -28.36 -6.36
CA ASN A 257 -0.36 -29.28 -5.43
C ASN A 257 -0.78 -30.64 -6.04
N LYS A 258 -0.72 -30.82 -7.37
CA LYS A 258 -0.96 -32.11 -8.04
C LYS A 258 0.26 -33.04 -8.01
N ILE A 259 1.46 -32.49 -7.84
CA ILE A 259 2.73 -33.25 -7.82
C ILE A 259 3.33 -33.34 -6.41
N ALA A 260 2.61 -32.89 -5.39
CA ALA A 260 3.06 -32.99 -3.99
C ALA A 260 2.95 -34.42 -3.47
N TYR A 261 3.97 -34.87 -2.74
CA TYR A 261 4.06 -36.17 -2.08
C TYR A 261 3.93 -36.04 -0.56
N VAL A 262 3.35 -37.07 0.06
CA VAL A 262 3.21 -37.24 1.50
C VAL A 262 3.83 -38.57 1.90
N ALA A 263 4.47 -38.62 3.06
CA ALA A 263 4.97 -39.88 3.60
C ALA A 263 3.81 -40.86 3.84
N SER A 264 4.07 -42.16 3.77
CA SER A 264 3.10 -43.18 4.15
C SER A 264 3.54 -43.91 5.43
N PRO A 265 2.64 -44.63 6.11
CA PRO A 265 3.03 -45.50 7.23
C PRO A 265 4.09 -46.54 6.84
N SER A 266 4.11 -46.97 5.57
CA SER A 266 5.09 -47.91 5.03
C SER A 266 6.46 -47.31 4.67
N GLY A 267 6.64 -45.99 4.77
CA GLY A 267 7.90 -45.32 4.39
C GLY A 267 7.95 -44.85 2.92
N GLU A 268 7.21 -45.51 2.03
CA GLU A 268 7.12 -45.11 0.61
C GLU A 268 6.29 -43.82 0.42
N PRO A 269 6.83 -42.77 -0.23
CA PRO A 269 6.07 -41.57 -0.54
C PRO A 269 4.88 -41.85 -1.47
N ARG A 270 3.73 -41.23 -1.22
CA ARG A 270 2.54 -41.30 -2.08
C ARG A 270 2.06 -39.90 -2.47
N LEU A 271 1.36 -39.78 -3.59
CA LEU A 271 0.81 -38.50 -4.01
C LEU A 271 -0.24 -38.00 -3.01
N ALA A 272 -0.13 -36.72 -2.62
CA ALA A 272 -1.04 -36.07 -1.69
C ALA A 272 -2.50 -36.09 -2.20
N SER A 273 -2.66 -36.04 -3.53
CA SER A 273 -3.94 -36.05 -4.22
C SER A 273 -4.69 -37.37 -4.14
N GLU A 274 -3.99 -38.49 -3.96
CA GLU A 274 -4.60 -39.81 -3.81
C GLU A 274 -5.15 -40.04 -2.40
N LEU A 275 -4.56 -39.38 -1.39
CA LEU A 275 -4.89 -39.60 0.01
C LEU A 275 -5.96 -38.64 0.55
N SER A 276 -5.95 -37.38 0.10
CA SER A 276 -6.84 -36.35 0.62
C SER A 276 -7.03 -35.21 -0.36
N THR A 277 -8.03 -34.37 -0.13
CA THR A 277 -8.18 -33.05 -0.77
C THR A 277 -7.37 -31.96 -0.06
N LYS A 278 -6.92 -32.21 1.18
CA LYS A 278 -6.11 -31.26 1.95
C LYS A 278 -4.71 -31.10 1.36
N ARG A 279 -4.16 -29.89 1.44
CA ARG A 279 -2.81 -29.57 0.97
C ARG A 279 -2.03 -28.81 2.04
N ALA A 280 -0.71 -28.95 2.02
CA ALA A 280 0.18 -28.27 2.96
C ALA A 280 0.12 -26.75 2.76
N ILE A 281 0.19 -26.30 1.50
CA ILE A 281 0.06 -24.89 1.10
C ILE A 281 -1.16 -24.78 0.20
N TYR A 282 -2.07 -23.87 0.53
CA TYR A 282 -3.25 -23.61 -0.28
C TYR A 282 -3.71 -22.15 -0.16
N LEU A 283 -4.56 -21.72 -1.09
CA LEU A 283 -5.19 -20.41 -1.06
C LEU A 283 -6.62 -20.56 -0.52
N SER A 284 -6.95 -19.81 0.52
CA SER A 284 -8.29 -19.89 1.11
C SER A 284 -9.34 -19.33 0.16
N LYS A 285 -10.44 -20.07 0.00
CA LYS A 285 -11.65 -19.61 -0.69
C LYS A 285 -12.50 -18.89 0.34
N GLY A 286 -12.48 -17.56 0.31
CA GLY A 286 -12.98 -16.74 1.40
C GLY A 286 -14.42 -17.02 1.80
N THR A 287 -14.60 -17.42 3.06
CA THR A 287 -15.90 -17.53 3.71
C THR A 287 -15.97 -16.59 4.90
N GLY A 288 -16.94 -15.68 4.89
CA GLY A 288 -17.24 -14.81 6.03
C GLY A 288 -16.78 -13.37 5.87
N ASP A 289 -17.53 -12.47 6.52
CA ASP A 289 -17.35 -11.03 6.39
C ASP A 289 -16.08 -10.51 7.06
N VAL A 290 -15.57 -11.17 8.11
CA VAL A 290 -14.45 -10.71 8.95
C VAL A 290 -13.14 -10.61 8.18
N HIS A 291 -12.83 -11.61 7.34
CA HIS A 291 -11.56 -11.71 6.61
C HIS A 291 -11.68 -11.29 5.14
N ARG A 292 -12.74 -10.57 4.77
CA ARG A 292 -13.05 -10.27 3.36
C ARG A 292 -11.89 -9.64 2.57
N ASP A 293 -11.13 -8.72 3.20
CA ASP A 293 -10.03 -8.02 2.53
C ASP A 293 -8.77 -8.88 2.37
N GLU A 294 -8.61 -9.91 3.20
CA GLU A 294 -7.49 -10.85 3.08
C GLU A 294 -7.55 -11.63 1.76
N HIS A 295 -8.76 -11.82 1.23
CA HIS A 295 -9.02 -12.53 -0.01
C HIS A 295 -8.85 -11.68 -1.27
N CYS A 296 -8.76 -10.35 -1.15
CA CYS A 296 -8.63 -9.45 -2.29
C CYS A 296 -7.17 -9.34 -2.73
N THR A 297 -6.79 -9.88 -3.88
CA THR A 297 -5.38 -9.98 -4.31
C THR A 297 -4.69 -8.67 -4.69
N ALA A 298 -5.43 -7.55 -4.80
CA ALA A 298 -4.84 -6.27 -5.15
C ALA A 298 -3.83 -5.80 -4.08
N PRO A 299 -2.69 -5.17 -4.47
CA PRO A 299 -1.60 -4.84 -3.54
C PRO A 299 -2.00 -3.90 -2.41
N ILE A 300 -2.98 -3.03 -2.65
CA ILE A 300 -3.54 -2.11 -1.65
C ILE A 300 -4.12 -2.83 -0.43
N TYR A 301 -4.48 -4.10 -0.54
CA TYR A 301 -5.02 -4.91 0.56
C TYR A 301 -3.95 -5.63 1.40
N ASN A 302 -2.65 -5.39 1.14
CA ASN A 302 -1.58 -6.00 1.94
C ASN A 302 -1.68 -5.64 3.43
N TYR A 303 -2.29 -4.50 3.79
CA TYR A 303 -2.60 -4.16 5.18
C TYR A 303 -3.46 -5.22 5.90
N ALA A 304 -4.27 -5.99 5.18
CA ALA A 304 -5.11 -7.02 5.76
C ALA A 304 -4.37 -8.37 5.87
N ARG A 305 -3.47 -8.67 4.93
CA ARG A 305 -2.80 -9.96 4.79
C ARG A 305 -1.51 -10.12 5.57
N PHE A 306 -0.80 -9.03 5.89
CA PHE A 306 0.57 -9.13 6.41
C PHE A 306 0.69 -9.98 7.69
N LEU A 307 -0.33 -9.99 8.56
CA LEU A 307 -0.35 -10.81 9.77
C LEU A 307 -0.56 -12.31 9.48
N PRO A 308 -1.66 -12.75 8.85
CA PRO A 308 -1.85 -14.16 8.53
C PRO A 308 -0.75 -14.71 7.59
N TRP A 309 -0.24 -13.88 6.68
CA TRP A 309 0.91 -14.24 5.85
C TRP A 309 2.17 -14.43 6.70
N SER A 310 2.51 -13.51 7.61
CA SER A 310 3.70 -13.65 8.47
C SER A 310 3.62 -14.90 9.36
N LEU A 311 2.42 -15.26 9.84
CA LEU A 311 2.21 -16.48 10.61
C LEU A 311 2.41 -17.74 9.75
N SER A 312 1.89 -17.74 8.52
CA SER A 312 2.09 -18.83 7.56
C SER A 312 3.57 -19.02 7.21
N VAL A 313 4.29 -17.92 6.99
CA VAL A 313 5.74 -17.92 6.77
C VAL A 313 6.49 -18.51 7.97
N GLU A 314 6.13 -18.12 9.19
CA GLU A 314 6.76 -18.68 10.39
C GLU A 314 6.53 -20.19 10.53
N ASN A 315 5.33 -20.70 10.19
CA ASN A 315 5.07 -22.14 10.21
C ASN A 315 6.01 -22.90 9.25
N VAL A 316 6.21 -22.38 8.04
CA VAL A 316 7.14 -22.95 7.06
C VAL A 316 8.59 -22.81 7.54
N TYR A 317 8.96 -21.64 8.08
CA TYR A 317 10.28 -21.38 8.65
C TYR A 317 10.64 -22.38 9.74
N TYR A 318 9.74 -22.64 10.70
CA TYR A 318 9.99 -23.60 11.76
C TYR A 318 10.25 -25.01 11.22
N ALA A 319 9.47 -25.46 10.23
CA ALA A 319 9.69 -26.77 9.63
C ALA A 319 11.08 -26.86 8.95
N PHE A 320 11.49 -25.84 8.20
CA PHE A 320 12.83 -25.78 7.60
C PHE A 320 13.94 -25.63 8.64
N ARG A 321 13.70 -24.89 9.72
CA ARG A 321 14.67 -24.70 10.81
C ARG A 321 15.01 -26.02 11.47
N GLU A 322 14.00 -26.76 11.93
CA GLU A 322 14.21 -28.06 12.56
C GLU A 322 14.89 -29.05 11.62
N ALA A 323 14.47 -29.08 10.35
CA ALA A 323 15.09 -29.93 9.34
C ALA A 323 16.55 -29.55 9.09
N SER A 324 16.86 -28.25 9.04
CA SER A 324 18.22 -27.72 8.92
C SER A 324 19.09 -28.13 10.11
N GLU A 325 18.63 -27.92 11.35
CA GLU A 325 19.39 -28.23 12.57
C GLU A 325 19.70 -29.73 12.70
N ARG A 326 18.74 -30.60 12.38
CA ARG A 326 18.96 -32.06 12.37
C ARG A 326 19.92 -32.49 11.28
N SER A 327 19.82 -31.89 10.10
CA SER A 327 20.76 -32.18 9.00
C SER A 327 22.19 -31.76 9.34
N GLN A 328 22.37 -30.64 10.05
CA GLN A 328 23.69 -30.17 10.51
C GLN A 328 24.26 -31.05 11.62
N SER A 329 23.38 -31.70 12.38
CA SER A 329 23.74 -32.69 13.41
C SER A 329 23.94 -34.09 12.84
N TYR A 330 23.88 -34.26 11.50
CA TYR A 330 24.02 -35.55 10.81
C TYR A 330 22.97 -36.59 11.25
N GLU A 331 21.76 -36.14 11.59
CA GLU A 331 20.64 -37.00 11.96
C GLU A 331 19.75 -37.28 10.74
N PRO A 332 19.65 -38.53 10.24
CA PRO A 332 18.72 -38.88 9.17
C PRO A 332 17.27 -38.93 9.67
N VAL A 333 16.31 -38.82 8.76
CA VAL A 333 14.87 -38.89 9.09
C VAL A 333 14.50 -40.25 9.67
N ASP A 334 14.95 -41.32 9.02
CA ASP A 334 14.86 -42.67 9.56
C ASP A 334 16.04 -42.91 10.51
N SER A 335 15.74 -43.02 11.80
CA SER A 335 16.73 -43.30 12.86
C SER A 335 17.45 -44.65 12.70
N GLY A 336 16.92 -45.55 11.88
CA GLY A 336 17.56 -46.83 11.55
C GLY A 336 18.62 -46.73 10.45
N LEU A 337 18.74 -45.58 9.77
CA LEU A 337 19.73 -45.36 8.73
C LEU A 337 20.97 -44.64 9.28
N GLU A 338 22.13 -44.94 8.70
CA GLU A 338 23.32 -44.11 8.89
C GLU A 338 23.28 -42.89 7.97
N TRP A 339 23.84 -41.77 8.46
CA TRP A 339 23.89 -40.53 7.68
C TRP A 339 24.79 -40.68 6.45
N GLU A 340 24.19 -40.49 5.28
CA GLU A 340 24.93 -40.46 4.01
C GLU A 340 25.35 -39.03 3.65
N LYS A 341 26.63 -38.83 3.32
CA LYS A 341 27.11 -37.50 2.93
C LYS A 341 26.52 -37.09 1.58
N GLY A 342 26.12 -35.83 1.47
CA GLY A 342 25.72 -35.24 0.19
C GLY A 342 26.85 -35.30 -0.85
N VAL A 343 26.48 -35.23 -2.13
CA VAL A 343 27.46 -35.25 -3.23
C VAL A 343 28.28 -33.97 -3.21
N LYS A 344 29.62 -34.09 -3.12
CA LYS A 344 30.53 -32.92 -3.12
C LYS A 344 30.38 -32.14 -4.43
N GLY A 345 30.06 -30.85 -4.31
CA GLY A 345 30.01 -29.92 -5.43
C GLY A 345 28.61 -29.64 -5.98
N ASP A 346 27.60 -30.44 -5.63
CA ASP A 346 26.21 -30.19 -5.98
C ASP A 346 25.49 -29.45 -4.85
N ARG A 347 25.16 -28.17 -5.09
CA ARG A 347 24.47 -27.30 -4.12
C ARG A 347 23.04 -27.77 -3.84
N ASN A 348 22.41 -28.50 -4.76
CA ASN A 348 21.07 -29.04 -4.59
C ASN A 348 21.08 -30.38 -3.80
N MET A 349 22.23 -31.06 -3.70
CA MET A 349 22.42 -32.31 -2.95
C MET A 349 23.21 -32.12 -1.64
N ARG A 350 23.07 -30.97 -0.96
CA ARG A 350 23.68 -30.75 0.36
C ARG A 350 23.28 -31.82 1.39
N VAL A 351 22.05 -32.31 1.31
CA VAL A 351 21.55 -33.44 2.10
C VAL A 351 21.19 -34.57 1.15
N HIS A 352 21.75 -35.77 1.37
CA HIS A 352 21.51 -36.91 0.51
C HIS A 352 20.01 -37.33 0.54
N PRO A 353 19.38 -37.65 -0.59
CA PRO A 353 17.96 -38.06 -0.64
C PRO A 353 17.59 -39.20 0.32
N ARG A 354 18.52 -40.13 0.59
CA ARG A 354 18.30 -41.24 1.53
C ARG A 354 18.12 -40.79 2.97
N ASN A 355 18.77 -39.70 3.38
CA ASN A 355 18.59 -39.11 4.73
C ASN A 355 17.24 -38.40 4.87
N ARG A 356 16.55 -38.14 3.75
CA ARG A 356 15.29 -37.38 3.64
C ARG A 356 14.09 -38.29 3.40
N THR A 357 14.21 -39.58 3.71
CA THR A 357 13.17 -40.58 3.50
C THR A 357 12.82 -41.22 4.84
N GLY A 358 11.54 -41.53 5.05
CA GLY A 358 11.08 -42.17 6.28
C GLY A 358 9.56 -42.33 6.30
N SER A 359 9.08 -43.07 7.29
CA SER A 359 7.66 -43.24 7.57
C SER A 359 6.99 -41.93 7.99
N LEU A 360 5.65 -41.93 7.97
CA LEU A 360 4.83 -40.79 8.37
C LEU A 360 5.21 -40.18 9.73
N SER A 361 5.42 -41.04 10.73
CA SER A 361 5.81 -40.62 12.08
C SER A 361 7.20 -40.02 12.08
N GLN A 362 8.18 -40.69 11.46
CA GLN A 362 9.57 -40.22 11.37
C GLN A 362 9.68 -38.85 10.69
N VAL A 363 8.99 -38.65 9.56
CA VAL A 363 8.97 -37.37 8.85
C VAL A 363 8.33 -36.27 9.70
N SER A 364 7.21 -36.59 10.36
CA SER A 364 6.54 -35.63 11.26
C SER A 364 7.41 -35.27 12.45
N ASP A 365 8.07 -36.26 13.03
CA ASP A 365 8.95 -36.09 14.18
C ASP A 365 10.22 -35.32 13.82
N TYR A 366 10.67 -35.39 12.57
CA TYR A 366 11.85 -34.68 12.08
C TYR A 366 11.71 -33.15 12.14
N VAL A 367 10.50 -32.63 11.97
CA VAL A 367 10.21 -31.18 12.03
C VAL A 367 9.63 -30.74 13.38
N LYS A 368 9.55 -31.63 14.37
CA LYS A 368 9.14 -31.27 15.73
C LYS A 368 10.33 -30.69 16.49
N ILE A 369 10.04 -29.61 17.21
CA ILE A 369 10.94 -28.99 18.19
C ILE A 369 11.33 -30.04 19.23
N LYS A 370 12.64 -30.18 19.49
CA LYS A 370 13.15 -31.12 20.51
C LYS A 370 12.57 -30.76 21.89
N ALA A 371 12.10 -31.76 22.64
CA ALA A 371 11.42 -31.56 23.93
C ALA A 371 12.27 -30.79 24.96
N ALA A 372 13.60 -30.98 24.96
CA ALA A 372 14.52 -30.24 25.82
C ALA A 372 14.56 -28.74 25.52
N GLU A 373 14.33 -28.35 24.26
CA GLU A 373 14.28 -26.95 23.85
C GLU A 373 12.89 -26.33 24.08
N PHE A 374 11.84 -27.15 24.07
CA PHE A 374 10.48 -26.72 24.41
C PHE A 374 10.37 -26.24 25.88
N GLU A 375 11.10 -26.88 26.80
CA GLU A 375 11.16 -26.46 28.21
C GLU A 375 12.00 -25.19 28.42
N MET A 376 13.05 -24.98 27.61
CA MET A 376 13.91 -23.78 27.70
C MET A 376 13.32 -22.56 26.97
N ASN A 377 12.57 -22.77 25.89
CA ASN A 377 11.88 -21.75 25.10
C ASN A 377 10.42 -21.53 25.54
N LEU A 378 10.17 -21.46 26.85
CA LEU A 378 8.87 -21.07 27.46
C LEU A 378 8.35 -19.68 27.04
N ARG A 379 8.99 -18.98 26.10
CA ARG A 379 8.41 -17.77 25.50
C ARG A 379 7.20 -18.19 24.66
N PRO A 380 5.98 -17.75 25.00
CA PRO A 380 4.82 -18.00 24.16
C PRO A 380 5.13 -17.52 22.74
N ARG A 381 4.93 -18.39 21.73
CA ARG A 381 4.99 -17.96 20.33
C ARG A 381 4.22 -16.66 20.20
N SER A 382 4.88 -15.61 19.72
CA SER A 382 4.21 -14.32 19.48
C SER A 382 3.03 -14.59 18.56
N ARG A 383 1.81 -14.37 19.05
CA ARG A 383 0.58 -14.56 18.26
C ARG A 383 0.49 -13.60 17.07
N TRP A 384 1.43 -12.66 16.98
CA TRP A 384 1.55 -11.66 15.94
C TRP A 384 2.71 -11.92 14.97
N GLY A 385 3.62 -12.86 15.29
CA GLY A 385 4.85 -13.11 14.51
C GLY A 385 6.03 -12.19 14.91
N PRO A 386 7.28 -12.58 14.59
CA PRO A 386 8.47 -11.80 14.93
C PRO A 386 8.68 -10.62 13.97
N GLY A 387 9.21 -9.51 14.50
CA GLY A 387 9.56 -8.32 13.72
C GLY A 387 8.36 -7.55 13.13
N VAL A 388 7.12 -8.01 13.36
CA VAL A 388 5.91 -7.40 12.78
C VAL A 388 5.71 -5.95 13.23
N VAL A 389 5.94 -5.65 14.50
CA VAL A 389 5.79 -4.27 15.03
C VAL A 389 6.80 -3.32 14.40
N SER A 390 8.05 -3.75 14.21
CA SER A 390 9.07 -2.91 13.57
C SER A 390 8.73 -2.62 12.11
N ARG A 391 8.35 -3.65 11.34
CA ARG A 391 7.87 -3.49 9.96
C ARG A 391 6.66 -2.58 9.86
N PHE A 392 5.70 -2.76 10.78
CA PHE A 392 4.50 -1.93 10.90
C PHE A 392 4.85 -0.44 11.11
N LEU A 393 5.67 -0.14 12.11
CA LEU A 393 6.04 1.24 12.47
C LEU A 393 6.85 1.91 11.35
N LEU A 394 7.80 1.19 10.74
CA LEU A 394 8.60 1.72 9.64
C LEU A 394 7.75 1.98 8.40
N ALA A 395 6.86 1.06 8.03
CA ALA A 395 5.91 1.27 6.93
C ALA A 395 4.99 2.47 7.19
N ALA A 396 4.50 2.63 8.43
CA ALA A 396 3.67 3.76 8.83
C ALA A 396 4.43 5.09 8.73
N LEU A 397 5.67 5.14 9.21
CA LEU A 397 6.53 6.32 9.13
C LEU A 397 6.75 6.74 7.67
N LEU A 398 7.15 5.80 6.81
CA LEU A 398 7.38 6.06 5.38
C LEU A 398 6.10 6.52 4.67
N ALA A 399 4.96 5.90 4.96
CA ALA A 399 3.68 6.25 4.37
C ALA A 399 3.18 7.64 4.77
N LEU A 400 3.28 7.97 6.06
CA LEU A 400 2.92 9.29 6.57
C LEU A 400 3.89 10.36 6.04
N SER A 401 5.18 10.05 5.97
CA SER A 401 6.20 10.97 5.43
C SER A 401 5.94 11.27 3.97
N LEU A 402 5.63 10.26 3.14
CA LEU A 402 5.27 10.48 1.75
C LEU A 402 3.98 11.31 1.63
N THR A 403 2.91 10.89 2.33
CA THR A 403 1.59 11.54 2.20
C THR A 403 1.61 12.99 2.67
N TRP A 404 2.16 13.25 3.86
CA TRP A 404 2.23 14.60 4.42
C TRP A 404 3.37 15.42 3.82
N GLY A 405 4.41 14.78 3.28
CA GLY A 405 5.41 15.47 2.46
C GLY A 405 4.79 16.10 1.21
N THR A 406 3.95 15.34 0.49
CA THR A 406 3.32 15.83 -0.75
C THR A 406 2.07 16.68 -0.48
N THR A 407 1.17 16.21 0.37
CA THR A 407 -0.07 16.92 0.71
C THR A 407 0.21 18.13 1.59
N GLY A 408 1.12 18.00 2.57
CA GLY A 408 1.55 19.10 3.42
C GLY A 408 2.29 20.17 2.63
N ALA A 409 3.10 19.81 1.62
CA ALA A 409 3.65 20.78 0.68
C ALA A 409 2.55 21.56 -0.05
N ALA A 410 1.52 20.88 -0.57
CA ALA A 410 0.39 21.55 -1.21
C ALA A 410 -0.36 22.49 -0.24
N VAL A 411 -0.55 22.07 1.02
CA VAL A 411 -1.13 22.90 2.08
C VAL A 411 -0.25 24.10 2.39
N LEU A 412 1.06 23.92 2.56
CA LEU A 412 2.01 25.00 2.87
C LEU A 412 2.00 26.07 1.77
N VAL A 413 2.11 25.64 0.51
CA VAL A 413 2.08 26.54 -0.65
C VAL A 413 0.77 27.33 -0.67
N ALA A 414 -0.38 26.66 -0.49
CA ALA A 414 -1.69 27.29 -0.49
C ALA A 414 -2.03 28.07 0.79
N PHE A 415 -1.34 27.83 1.90
CA PHE A 415 -1.56 28.55 3.17
C PHE A 415 -0.80 29.87 3.21
N PHE A 416 0.38 29.90 2.58
CA PHE A 416 1.23 31.09 2.54
C PHE A 416 0.98 31.97 1.32
N THR A 417 -0.01 31.67 0.47
CA THR A 417 -0.56 32.63 -0.48
C THR A 417 -0.96 33.93 0.23
N PRO A 418 -0.93 35.12 -0.43
CA PRO A 418 -0.98 36.43 0.24
C PRO A 418 -2.11 36.59 1.27
N THR A 419 -3.28 36.00 1.01
CA THR A 419 -4.31 35.78 2.03
C THR A 419 -3.93 34.59 2.91
N LYS A 420 -3.13 34.84 3.97
CA LYS A 420 -2.65 33.79 4.86
C LYS A 420 -3.80 33.13 5.61
N GLY A 421 -3.80 31.80 5.66
CA GLY A 421 -4.75 31.04 6.46
C GLY A 421 -5.30 29.79 5.79
N ILE A 422 -6.28 29.17 6.46
CA ILE A 422 -7.05 28.06 5.90
C ILE A 422 -8.10 28.63 4.96
N GLY A 423 -7.76 28.69 3.68
CA GLY A 423 -8.68 29.05 2.61
C GLY A 423 -9.39 27.82 2.04
N CYS A 424 -10.18 28.02 1.00
CA CYS A 424 -10.88 26.91 0.33
C CYS A 424 -9.93 25.85 -0.23
N ARG A 425 -8.74 26.24 -0.72
CA ARG A 425 -7.75 25.35 -1.33
C ARG A 425 -6.93 24.61 -0.27
N SER A 426 -6.25 25.35 0.61
CA SER A 426 -5.47 24.77 1.71
C SER A 426 -6.34 23.91 2.65
N GLY A 427 -7.58 24.33 2.92
CA GLY A 427 -8.57 23.55 3.65
C GLY A 427 -8.98 22.24 2.93
N SER A 428 -9.22 22.29 1.61
CA SER A 428 -9.54 21.08 0.83
C SER A 428 -8.41 20.05 0.84
N TYR A 429 -7.16 20.50 0.64
CA TYR A 429 -5.98 19.63 0.70
C TYR A 429 -5.76 19.07 2.11
N LEU A 430 -5.98 19.89 3.15
CA LEU A 430 -5.88 19.44 4.53
C LEU A 430 -6.93 18.37 4.85
N ILE A 431 -8.19 18.57 4.46
CA ILE A 431 -9.27 17.59 4.60
C ILE A 431 -8.90 16.29 3.89
N TYR A 432 -8.38 16.38 2.67
CA TYR A 432 -7.93 15.20 1.91
C TYR A 432 -6.83 14.41 2.64
N GLY A 433 -5.79 15.09 3.15
CA GLY A 433 -4.69 14.47 3.89
C GLY A 433 -5.12 13.86 5.22
N VAL A 434 -5.98 14.55 5.98
CA VAL A 434 -6.55 14.05 7.24
C VAL A 434 -7.41 12.81 6.97
N ASN A 435 -8.32 12.87 6.00
CA ASN A 435 -9.16 11.73 5.63
C ASN A 435 -8.34 10.54 5.13
N SER A 436 -7.30 10.77 4.32
CA SER A 436 -6.36 9.72 3.90
C SER A 436 -5.75 9.00 5.10
N THR A 437 -5.32 9.76 6.11
CA THR A 437 -4.71 9.21 7.33
C THR A 437 -5.74 8.46 8.18
N LEU A 438 -6.95 9.00 8.32
CA LEU A 438 -8.06 8.34 9.03
C LEU A 438 -8.46 7.01 8.36
N VAL A 439 -8.56 6.97 7.04
CA VAL A 439 -8.83 5.75 6.28
C VAL A 439 -7.78 4.68 6.59
N TRP A 440 -6.50 5.04 6.52
CA TRP A 440 -5.40 4.12 6.84
C TRP A 440 -5.53 3.57 8.27
N MET A 441 -5.75 4.44 9.26
CA MET A 441 -5.92 4.01 10.66
C MET A 441 -7.11 3.07 10.84
N LEU A 442 -8.27 3.38 10.24
CA LEU A 442 -9.48 2.56 10.33
C LEU A 442 -9.27 1.16 9.74
N LEU A 443 -8.61 1.07 8.58
CA LEU A 443 -8.40 -0.18 7.86
C LEU A 443 -7.33 -1.05 8.51
N VAL A 444 -6.23 -0.45 8.99
CA VAL A 444 -5.21 -1.14 9.78
C VAL A 444 -5.81 -1.65 11.09
N ALA A 445 -6.51 -0.80 11.85
CA ALA A 445 -7.15 -1.20 13.10
C ALA A 445 -8.16 -2.34 12.89
N SER A 446 -8.92 -2.29 11.78
CA SER A 446 -9.78 -3.38 11.36
C SER A 446 -9.01 -4.69 11.15
N SER A 447 -7.88 -4.68 10.44
CA SER A 447 -7.06 -5.88 10.24
C SER A 447 -6.51 -6.44 11.56
N LEU A 448 -6.01 -5.58 12.46
CA LEU A 448 -5.52 -6.00 13.78
C LEU A 448 -6.64 -6.68 14.59
N LEU A 449 -7.85 -6.13 14.56
CA LEU A 449 -9.02 -6.69 15.25
C LEU A 449 -9.52 -7.98 14.58
N ALA A 450 -9.49 -8.07 13.25
CA ALA A 450 -9.83 -9.27 12.51
C ALA A 450 -8.86 -10.41 12.86
N HIS A 451 -7.55 -10.13 12.87
CA HIS A 451 -6.54 -11.09 13.33
C HIS A 451 -6.76 -11.51 14.78
N TYR A 452 -6.99 -10.55 15.68
CA TYR A 452 -7.27 -10.84 17.09
C TYR A 452 -8.54 -11.70 17.27
N SER A 453 -9.55 -11.52 16.42
CA SER A 453 -10.80 -12.30 16.49
C SER A 453 -10.60 -13.79 16.19
N THR A 454 -9.52 -14.15 15.49
CA THR A 454 -9.16 -15.56 15.22
C THR A 454 -8.65 -16.29 16.47
N PHE A 455 -8.26 -15.57 17.52
CA PHE A 455 -7.72 -16.21 18.72
C PHE A 455 -8.82 -16.97 19.47
N THR A 456 -8.63 -18.29 19.60
CA THR A 456 -9.51 -19.18 20.36
C THR A 456 -8.87 -19.61 21.67
N VAL A 457 -9.67 -19.83 22.71
CA VAL A 457 -9.22 -20.45 23.97
C VAL A 457 -9.68 -21.90 23.98
N SER A 458 -8.79 -22.83 24.34
CA SER A 458 -9.14 -24.24 24.53
C SER A 458 -9.72 -24.43 25.93
N PHE A 459 -10.97 -24.90 26.02
CA PHE A 459 -11.60 -25.28 27.28
C PHE A 459 -12.23 -26.67 27.12
N LYS A 460 -11.80 -27.64 27.95
CA LYS A 460 -12.23 -29.05 27.88
C LYS A 460 -12.10 -29.66 26.47
N GLY A 461 -11.01 -29.37 25.78
CA GLY A 461 -10.76 -29.90 24.42
C GLY A 461 -11.61 -29.29 23.31
N ARG A 462 -12.44 -28.27 23.60
CA ARG A 462 -13.15 -27.48 22.59
C ARG A 462 -12.55 -26.10 22.48
N TYR A 463 -12.23 -25.69 21.25
CA TYR A 463 -11.83 -24.32 20.95
C TYR A 463 -13.06 -23.41 20.94
N MET A 464 -13.07 -22.41 21.81
CA MET A 464 -14.17 -21.45 21.91
C MET A 464 -13.68 -20.02 21.73
N HIS A 465 -14.42 -19.25 20.95
CA HIS A 465 -14.26 -17.80 20.88
C HIS A 465 -14.86 -17.15 22.13
N THR A 466 -14.08 -16.30 22.78
CA THR A 466 -14.53 -15.45 23.88
C THR A 466 -15.50 -14.37 23.40
N LYS A 467 -16.25 -13.76 24.32
CA LYS A 467 -17.07 -12.57 24.00
C LYS A 467 -16.23 -11.43 23.40
N THR A 468 -15.00 -11.25 23.89
CA THR A 468 -14.06 -10.21 23.43
C THR A 468 -13.62 -10.43 21.98
N THR A 469 -13.31 -11.66 21.58
CA THR A 469 -12.89 -11.99 20.22
C THR A 469 -14.03 -11.87 19.22
N ARG A 470 -15.27 -12.21 19.63
CA ARG A 470 -16.48 -11.93 18.83
C ARG A 470 -16.72 -10.44 18.65
N LEU A 471 -16.61 -9.65 19.72
CA LEU A 471 -16.76 -8.19 19.65
C LEU A 471 -15.70 -7.57 18.74
N ALA A 472 -14.45 -8.03 18.84
CA ALA A 472 -13.38 -7.60 17.93
C ALA A 472 -13.70 -7.92 16.46
N GLY A 473 -14.26 -9.12 16.19
CA GLY A 473 -14.74 -9.49 14.86
C GLY A 473 -15.82 -8.52 14.33
N VAL A 474 -16.82 -8.17 15.15
CA VAL A 474 -17.86 -7.20 14.76
C VAL A 474 -17.28 -5.81 14.53
N LEU A 475 -16.44 -5.32 15.45
CA LEU A 475 -15.80 -4.01 15.34
C LEU A 475 -14.90 -3.92 14.11
N SER A 476 -14.17 -5.00 13.77
CA SER A 476 -13.36 -5.08 12.56
C SER A 476 -14.19 -4.85 11.30
N ILE A 477 -15.40 -5.43 11.22
CA ILE A 477 -16.31 -5.27 10.08
C ILE A 477 -16.78 -3.82 9.98
N ILE A 478 -17.16 -3.21 11.11
CA ILE A 478 -17.64 -1.81 11.16
C ILE A 478 -16.53 -0.86 10.71
N LEU A 479 -15.35 -0.93 11.32
CA LEU A 479 -14.22 -0.06 10.98
C LEU A 479 -13.80 -0.20 9.51
N ARG A 480 -13.80 -1.43 8.97
CA ARG A 480 -13.52 -1.66 7.55
C ARG A 480 -14.54 -0.97 6.65
N ARG A 481 -15.83 -1.14 6.94
CA ARG A 481 -16.91 -0.54 6.13
C ARG A 481 -16.81 0.99 6.18
N LEU A 482 -16.60 1.56 7.36
CA LEU A 482 -16.40 3.00 7.53
C LEU A 482 -15.15 3.49 6.77
N GLY A 483 -14.02 2.81 6.90
CA GLY A 483 -12.78 3.15 6.20
C GLY A 483 -12.94 3.14 4.68
N LYS A 484 -13.61 2.12 4.12
CA LYS A 484 -13.89 2.04 2.67
C LYS A 484 -14.84 3.13 2.18
N VAL A 485 -15.89 3.43 2.95
CA VAL A 485 -16.83 4.52 2.63
C VAL A 485 -16.10 5.86 2.65
N LEU A 486 -15.35 6.13 3.71
CA LEU A 486 -14.57 7.37 3.83
C LEU A 486 -13.54 7.49 2.70
N ALA A 487 -12.84 6.41 2.34
CA ALA A 487 -11.91 6.41 1.21
C ALA A 487 -12.60 6.74 -0.12
N SER A 488 -13.77 6.15 -0.36
CA SER A 488 -14.55 6.41 -1.56
C SER A 488 -15.00 7.86 -1.62
N LEU A 489 -15.50 8.40 -0.50
CA LEU A 489 -15.88 9.81 -0.40
C LEU A 489 -14.67 10.74 -0.57
N ASN A 490 -13.50 10.39 -0.01
CA ASN A 490 -12.28 11.18 -0.13
C ASN A 490 -11.71 11.16 -1.55
N SER A 491 -11.82 10.03 -2.26
CA SER A 491 -11.46 9.92 -3.67
C SER A 491 -12.39 10.77 -4.55
N VAL A 492 -13.70 10.71 -4.31
CA VAL A 492 -14.67 11.57 -4.98
C VAL A 492 -14.40 13.04 -4.67
N TRP A 493 -14.11 13.38 -3.41
CA TRP A 493 -13.74 14.73 -3.00
C TRP A 493 -12.50 15.24 -3.75
N LEU A 494 -11.46 14.44 -3.87
CA LEU A 494 -10.26 14.81 -4.64
C LEU A 494 -10.59 15.09 -6.10
N ILE A 495 -11.37 14.20 -6.74
CA ILE A 495 -11.79 14.36 -8.14
C ILE A 495 -12.66 15.61 -8.29
N LEU A 496 -13.64 15.82 -7.41
CA LEU A 496 -14.50 16.99 -7.43
C LEU A 496 -13.72 18.27 -7.15
N ALA A 497 -12.75 18.26 -6.23
CA ALA A 497 -11.88 19.40 -5.99
C ALA A 497 -11.07 19.73 -7.25
N CYS A 498 -10.57 18.73 -7.97
CA CYS A 498 -9.93 18.94 -9.27
C CYS A 498 -10.92 19.52 -10.29
N LEU A 499 -12.13 18.94 -10.42
CA LEU A 499 -13.19 19.43 -11.31
C LEU A 499 -13.65 20.84 -10.97
N PHE A 500 -13.76 21.19 -9.70
CA PHE A 500 -14.10 22.54 -9.23
C PHE A 500 -12.97 23.53 -9.47
N GLN A 501 -11.73 23.05 -9.46
CA GLN A 501 -10.59 23.85 -9.89
C GLN A 501 -10.58 24.08 -11.41
N PHE A 502 -11.10 23.15 -12.23
CA PHE A 502 -11.20 23.29 -13.71
C PHE A 502 -12.43 24.02 -14.21
N GLY A 503 -13.57 23.75 -13.59
CA GLY A 503 -14.82 24.49 -13.80
C GLY A 503 -14.81 25.82 -13.07
N SER A 504 -13.66 26.14 -12.45
CA SER A 504 -13.28 27.45 -11.97
C SER A 504 -14.20 27.96 -10.85
N VAL A 505 -14.87 27.00 -10.19
CA VAL A 505 -15.68 27.18 -8.98
C VAL A 505 -14.83 27.76 -7.84
N PHE A 506 -13.52 27.45 -7.84
CA PHE A 506 -12.56 28.06 -6.92
C PHE A 506 -12.01 29.41 -7.39
N ASP A 507 -12.46 29.97 -8.50
CA ASP A 507 -12.12 31.33 -8.92
C ASP A 507 -13.27 32.25 -8.52
N ARG A 508 -13.53 32.26 -7.22
CA ARG A 508 -14.46 33.15 -6.55
C ARG A 508 -13.69 33.99 -5.56
N CYS A 509 -14.30 35.09 -5.13
CA CYS A 509 -13.77 35.96 -4.09
C CYS A 509 -13.43 35.29 -2.76
N TRP A 510 -14.00 34.12 -2.49
CA TRP A 510 -13.63 33.31 -1.33
C TRP A 510 -12.25 32.64 -1.46
N CYS A 511 -11.81 32.38 -2.68
CA CYS A 511 -10.63 31.59 -2.99
C CYS A 511 -9.51 32.40 -3.67
N ASN A 512 -9.83 33.56 -4.26
CA ASN A 512 -8.92 34.37 -5.08
C ASN A 512 -8.81 35.83 -4.59
N SER A 513 -8.99 36.09 -3.30
CA SER A 513 -8.93 37.44 -2.69
C SER A 513 -7.52 38.01 -2.50
N SER A 514 -6.49 37.33 -3.02
CA SER A 514 -5.11 37.78 -2.98
C SER A 514 -4.80 38.78 -4.10
N VAL A 515 -4.13 39.88 -3.76
CA VAL A 515 -3.73 40.93 -4.72
C VAL A 515 -2.30 40.64 -5.24
N PRO A 516 -2.01 40.72 -6.55
CA PRO A 516 -0.77 40.21 -7.16
C PRO A 516 0.57 40.93 -6.84
N TYR A 517 0.70 41.72 -5.76
CA TYR A 517 1.88 42.60 -5.55
C TYR A 517 3.02 42.01 -4.71
N TYR A 518 2.85 40.84 -4.05
CA TYR A 518 3.87 40.30 -3.13
C TYR A 518 4.40 38.93 -3.57
N VAL A 519 5.18 38.95 -4.66
CA VAL A 519 5.81 37.76 -5.26
C VAL A 519 6.99 37.23 -4.42
N GLU A 520 7.80 38.12 -3.82
CA GLU A 520 9.01 37.72 -3.08
C GLU A 520 8.73 36.86 -1.84
N ALA A 521 7.64 37.14 -1.12
CA ALA A 521 7.26 36.40 0.08
C ALA A 521 6.74 34.98 -0.20
N LEU A 522 6.41 34.66 -1.47
CA LEU A 522 5.89 33.37 -1.91
C LEU A 522 6.99 32.40 -2.36
N ASN A 523 8.19 32.91 -2.63
CA ASN A 523 9.32 32.10 -3.08
C ASN A 523 9.77 31.08 -2.02
N ALA A 524 9.90 31.49 -0.76
CA ALA A 524 10.37 30.60 0.30
C ALA A 524 9.39 29.44 0.61
N PRO A 525 8.08 29.68 0.80
CA PRO A 525 7.10 28.60 0.95
C PRO A 525 7.01 27.68 -0.26
N TRP A 526 7.15 28.23 -1.47
CA TRP A 526 7.15 27.43 -2.70
C TRP A 526 8.39 26.53 -2.80
N ILE A 527 9.59 27.09 -2.64
CA ILE A 527 10.85 26.33 -2.63
C ILE A 527 10.80 25.24 -1.54
N GLY A 528 10.34 25.61 -0.34
CA GLY A 528 10.16 24.66 0.76
C GLY A 528 9.16 23.55 0.43
N GLY A 529 8.03 23.89 -0.20
CA GLY A 529 7.03 22.92 -0.63
C GLY A 529 7.55 21.95 -1.70
N VAL A 530 8.20 22.45 -2.74
CA VAL A 530 8.81 21.62 -3.79
C VAL A 530 9.91 20.72 -3.22
N ALA A 531 10.79 21.26 -2.38
CA ALA A 531 11.85 20.50 -1.74
C ALA A 531 11.29 19.40 -0.83
N LEU A 532 10.25 19.70 -0.05
CA LEU A 532 9.58 18.73 0.83
C LEU A 532 8.91 17.62 0.02
N ALA A 533 8.07 17.97 -0.95
CA ALA A 533 7.33 17.00 -1.77
C ALA A 533 8.28 16.10 -2.56
N SER A 534 9.24 16.70 -3.26
CA SER A 534 10.21 15.97 -4.09
C SER A 534 11.16 15.14 -3.23
N GLY A 535 11.64 15.70 -2.11
CA GLY A 535 12.50 15.00 -1.16
C GLY A 535 11.84 13.76 -0.58
N CYS A 536 10.60 13.87 -0.09
CA CYS A 536 9.83 12.73 0.42
C CYS A 536 9.57 11.67 -0.67
N ALA A 537 9.25 12.09 -1.90
CA ALA A 537 9.04 11.18 -3.02
C ALA A 537 10.33 10.43 -3.40
N ILE A 538 11.46 11.14 -3.53
CA ILE A 538 12.77 10.56 -3.84
C ILE A 538 13.23 9.61 -2.74
N LEU A 539 13.10 10.00 -1.47
CA LEU A 539 13.45 9.15 -0.33
C LEU A 539 12.63 7.87 -0.32
N PHE A 540 11.33 7.94 -0.61
CA PHE A 540 10.47 6.76 -0.68
C PHE A 540 10.86 5.83 -1.84
N ILE A 541 11.14 6.38 -3.04
CA ILE A 541 11.64 5.60 -4.18
C ILE A 541 13.00 4.97 -3.85
N GLY A 542 13.91 5.73 -3.24
CA GLY A 542 15.22 5.25 -2.79
C GLY A 542 15.09 4.09 -1.82
N PHE A 543 14.18 4.20 -0.85
CA PHE A 543 13.85 3.10 0.06
C PHE A 543 13.40 1.83 -0.68
N VAL A 544 12.48 1.95 -1.64
CA VAL A 544 12.02 0.79 -2.44
C VAL A 544 13.18 0.18 -3.20
N ASN A 545 13.97 1.01 -3.90
CA ASN A 545 15.11 0.54 -4.70
C ASN A 545 16.22 -0.13 -3.88
N VAL A 546 16.45 0.33 -2.64
CA VAL A 546 17.51 -0.23 -1.78
C VAL A 546 17.11 -1.58 -1.18
N LEU A 547 15.82 -1.77 -0.88
CA LEU A 547 15.36 -2.96 -0.17
C LEU A 547 14.67 -4.01 -1.04
N ILE A 548 14.35 -3.69 -2.29
CA ILE A 548 13.85 -4.67 -3.25
C ILE A 548 14.96 -5.68 -3.60
N ASN A 549 14.57 -6.94 -3.85
CA ASN A 549 15.49 -8.03 -4.16
C ASN A 549 16.55 -8.28 -3.07
N PRO A 550 16.14 -8.60 -1.83
CA PRO A 550 17.08 -8.96 -0.78
C PRO A 550 17.92 -10.18 -1.17
N ALA A 551 19.14 -10.26 -0.63
CA ALA A 551 19.99 -11.43 -0.78
C ALA A 551 19.26 -12.68 -0.28
N LEU A 552 19.06 -13.66 -1.16
CA LEU A 552 18.39 -14.91 -0.83
C LEU A 552 19.37 -15.87 -0.15
N PRO A 553 18.88 -16.79 0.71
CA PRO A 553 19.70 -17.86 1.28
C PRO A 553 20.34 -18.71 0.17
N ASP A 554 21.61 -19.07 0.38
CA ASP A 554 22.46 -19.87 -0.53
C ASP A 554 22.28 -21.38 -0.41
#